data_AF-A0A1H9UG27-F1
#
_entry.id   AF-A0A1H9UG27-F1
#
_cell.length_a   1.000
_cell.length_b   1.000
_cell.length_c   1.000
_cell.angle_alpha   90.00
_cell.angle_beta   90.00
_cell.angle_gamma   90.00
#
_symmetry.space_group_name_H-M   'P 1'
#
loop_
_entity.id
_entity.type
_entity.pdbx_description
1 polymer ?
#
loop_
_entity_poly.entity_id
_entity_poly.type
_entity_poly.pdbx_seq_one_letter_code
_entity_poly.pdbx_strand_id
1 'polypeptide(L)'
;DQFFQLLQTMPHHVPKELHYVKKAFIKYEDGIRMAFKKSYSNARLENLHTHIKTLKRVSYGFRSFSNMRTRVFLMNGLIQYA
;
A
#
# COMPACT_ATOMS: atom_id res chain seq x y z
N ASP A 1 -1.65 11.25 -23.00
CA ASP A 1 -0.91 12.54 -22.87
C ASP A 1 -1.77 13.71 -22.42
N GLN A 2 -3.02 13.81 -22.89
CA GLN A 2 -3.97 14.87 -22.50
C GLN A 2 -4.09 15.11 -20.98
N PHE A 3 -4.11 14.05 -20.16
CA PHE A 3 -4.16 14.19 -18.70
C PHE A 3 -2.97 14.96 -18.12
N PHE A 4 -1.75 14.62 -18.52
CA PHE A 4 -0.54 15.31 -18.04
C PHE A 4 -0.44 16.74 -18.58
N GLN A 5 -0.93 16.98 -19.80
CA GLN A 5 -1.04 18.34 -20.35
C GLN A 5 -2.02 19.21 -19.54
N LEU A 6 -3.17 18.65 -19.13
CA LEU A 6 -4.12 19.32 -18.24
C LEU A 6 -3.53 19.58 -16.85
N LEU A 7 -2.75 18.64 -16.32
CA LEU A 7 -2.02 18.86 -15.07
C LEU A 7 -1.03 20.02 -15.19
N GLN A 8 -0.27 20.10 -16.29
CA GLN A 8 0.68 21.19 -16.52
C GLN A 8 -0.02 22.54 -16.62
N THR A 9 -1.14 22.61 -17.34
CA THR A 9 -1.95 23.82 -17.57
C THR A 9 -2.98 24.11 -16.47
N MET A 10 -2.94 23.38 -15.35
CA MET A 10 -3.87 23.53 -14.23
C MET A 10 -3.92 25.00 -13.72
N PRO A 11 -5.10 25.64 -13.73
CA PRO A 11 -5.22 27.06 -13.42
C PRO A 11 -5.12 27.36 -11.92
N HIS A 12 -4.76 28.60 -11.58
CA HIS A 12 -4.49 29.03 -10.19
C HIS A 12 -5.71 29.09 -9.27
N HIS A 13 -6.93 29.12 -9.83
CA HIS A 13 -8.16 29.10 -9.04
C HIS A 13 -8.50 27.70 -8.51
N VAL A 14 -7.74 26.68 -8.90
CA VAL A 14 -7.89 25.33 -8.37
C VAL A 14 -7.42 25.31 -6.91
N PRO A 15 -8.12 24.57 -6.02
CA PRO A 15 -7.72 24.42 -4.62
C PRO A 15 -6.23 24.07 -4.45
N LYS A 16 -5.58 24.70 -3.46
CA LYS A 16 -4.13 24.55 -3.20
C LYS A 16 -3.75 23.09 -2.93
N GLU A 17 -4.65 22.33 -2.34
CA GLU A 17 -4.55 20.90 -2.05
C GLU A 17 -4.28 20.10 -3.32
N LEU A 18 -4.98 20.44 -4.41
CA LEU A 18 -4.83 19.77 -5.70
C LEU A 18 -3.51 20.12 -6.40
N HIS A 19 -2.91 21.28 -6.09
CA HIS A 19 -1.57 21.59 -6.57
C HIS A 19 -0.49 20.71 -5.93
N TYR A 20 -0.68 20.22 -4.69
CA TYR A 20 0.21 19.21 -4.11
C TYR A 20 0.06 17.87 -4.81
N VAL A 21 -1.17 17.48 -5.11
CA VAL A 21 -1.49 16.27 -5.86
C VAL A 21 -0.87 16.34 -7.27
N LYS A 22 -0.98 17.48 -7.98
CA LYS A 22 -0.30 17.75 -9.26
C LYS A 22 1.20 17.48 -9.18
N LYS A 23 1.89 17.97 -8.14
CA LYS A 23 3.34 17.75 -7.97
C LYS A 23 3.66 16.26 -7.87
N ALA A 24 2.85 15.48 -7.15
CA ALA A 24 3.03 14.03 -7.05
C ALA A 24 2.82 13.35 -8.41
N PHE A 25 1.75 13.69 -9.14
CA PHE A 25 1.50 13.13 -10.46
C PHE A 25 2.63 13.39 -11.45
N ILE A 26 3.17 14.60 -11.49
CA ILE A 26 4.31 14.94 -12.36
C ILE A 26 5.57 14.18 -11.91
N LYS A 27 5.85 14.11 -10.61
CA LYS A 27 7.03 13.41 -10.08
C LYS A 27 7.03 11.91 -10.41
N TYR A 28 5.85 11.27 -10.43
CA TYR A 28 5.71 9.82 -10.60
C TYR A 28 5.13 9.43 -11.98
N GLU A 29 5.18 10.34 -12.96
CA GLU A 29 4.60 10.14 -14.30
C GLU A 29 5.05 8.83 -14.96
N ASP A 30 6.36 8.54 -14.96
CA ASP A 30 6.90 7.32 -15.58
C ASP A 30 6.33 6.04 -14.95
N GLY A 31 6.23 6.01 -13.62
CA GLY A 31 5.66 4.89 -12.88
C GLY A 31 4.17 4.71 -13.19
N ILE A 32 3.43 5.80 -13.30
CA ILE A 32 2.01 5.79 -13.67
C ILE A 32 1.84 5.25 -15.10
N ARG A 33 2.64 5.74 -16.06
CA ARG A 33 2.63 5.24 -17.45
C ARG A 33 3.02 3.77 -17.51
N MET A 34 3.98 3.32 -16.71
CA MET A 34 4.35 1.91 -16.61
C MET A 34 3.21 1.05 -16.05
N ALA A 35 2.47 1.53 -15.05
CA ALA A 35 1.35 0.80 -14.46
C ALA A 35 0.26 0.46 -15.49
N PHE A 36 -0.03 1.36 -16.43
CA PHE A 36 -0.98 1.09 -17.52
C PHE A 36 -0.46 0.10 -18.57
N LYS A 37 0.86 -0.04 -18.72
CA LYS A 37 1.48 -0.98 -19.67
C LYS A 37 1.63 -2.39 -19.11
N LYS A 38 1.72 -2.52 -17.78
CA LYS A 38 1.94 -3.81 -17.12
C LYS A 38 0.59 -4.47 -16.83
N SER A 39 0.51 -5.77 -17.09
CA SER A 39 -0.63 -6.60 -16.69
C SER A 39 -0.66 -6.90 -15.19
N TYR A 40 0.40 -6.54 -14.47
CA TYR A 40 0.51 -6.76 -13.03
C TYR A 40 -0.36 -5.77 -12.26
N SER A 41 -1.27 -6.30 -11.43
CA SER A 41 -2.08 -5.50 -10.53
C SER A 41 -1.39 -5.31 -9.17
N ASN A 42 -1.39 -4.08 -8.66
CA ASN A 42 -0.95 -3.77 -7.29
C ASN A 42 -1.79 -4.46 -6.21
N ALA A 43 -2.95 -5.04 -6.56
CA ALA A 43 -3.83 -5.73 -5.61
C ALA A 43 -3.11 -6.80 -4.79
N ARG A 44 -2.17 -7.54 -5.39
CA ARG A 44 -1.42 -8.57 -4.66
C ARG A 44 -0.50 -7.97 -3.58
N LEU A 45 0.13 -6.83 -3.86
CA LEU A 45 0.98 -6.13 -2.90
C LEU A 45 0.16 -5.51 -1.77
N GLU A 46 -0.99 -4.90 -2.09
CA GLU A 46 -1.90 -4.34 -1.08
C GLU A 46 -2.46 -5.41 -0.13
N ASN A 47 -2.82 -6.58 -0.67
CA ASN A 47 -3.24 -7.72 0.14
C ASN A 47 -2.13 -8.17 1.09
N LEU A 48 -0.89 -8.29 0.59
CA LEU A 48 0.25 -8.65 1.41
C LEU A 48 0.54 -7.60 2.51
N HIS A 49 0.45 -6.32 2.18
CA HIS A 49 0.65 -5.24 3.15
C HIS A 49 -0.39 -5.28 4.28
N THR A 50 -1.63 -5.63 3.96
CA THR A 50 -2.70 -5.83 4.95
C THR A 50 -2.42 -7.01 5.88
N HIS A 51 -1.92 -8.13 5.34
CA HIS A 51 -1.49 -9.27 6.16
C HIS A 51 -0.34 -8.90 7.09
N ILE A 52 0.67 -8.16 6.60
CA ILE A 52 1.80 -7.70 7.41
C ILE A 52 1.32 -6.76 8.54
N LYS A 53 0.42 -5.82 8.24
CA LYS A 53 -0.16 -4.92 9.26
C LYS A 53 -0.91 -5.71 10.33
N THR A 54 -1.67 -6.72 9.93
CA THR A 54 -2.41 -7.60 10.86
C THR A 54 -1.44 -8.37 11.75
N LEU A 55 -0.39 -8.96 11.16
CA LEU A 55 0.66 -9.67 11.91
C LEU A 55 1.33 -8.76 12.94
N LYS A 56 1.72 -7.54 12.53
CA LYS A 56 2.31 -6.54 13.42
C LYS A 56 1.38 -6.20 14.59
N ARG A 57 0.08 -6.04 14.34
CA ARG A 57 -0.91 -5.74 15.38
C ARG A 57 -1.04 -6.89 16.38
N VAL A 58 -1.10 -8.13 15.91
CA VAL A 58 -1.18 -9.32 16.76
C VAL A 58 0.12 -9.55 17.54
N SER A 59 1.27 -9.16 16.97
CA SER A 59 2.58 -9.27 17.61
C SER A 59 2.84 -8.25 18.72
N TYR A 60 2.03 -7.20 18.82
CA TYR A 60 2.26 -6.16 19.81
C TYR A 60 2.19 -6.74 21.23
N GLY A 61 3.22 -6.48 22.04
CA GLY A 61 3.36 -7.02 23.39
C GLY A 61 4.06 -8.37 23.49
N PHE A 62 4.41 -9.03 22.37
CA PHE A 62 5.22 -10.24 22.39
C PHE A 62 6.71 -9.90 22.52
N ARG A 63 7.35 -10.41 23.58
CA ARG A 63 8.81 -10.31 23.78
C ARG A 63 9.61 -11.34 23.00
N SER A 64 8.96 -12.40 22.51
CA SER A 64 9.59 -13.50 21.76
C SER A 64 8.81 -13.78 20.48
N PHE A 65 9.52 -13.83 19.36
CA PHE A 65 8.97 -14.23 18.06
C PHE A 65 8.39 -15.65 18.10
N SER A 66 9.02 -16.56 18.88
CA SER A 66 8.53 -17.92 19.04
C SER A 66 7.13 -17.93 19.66
N ASN A 67 6.92 -17.17 20.74
CA ASN A 67 5.62 -17.09 21.42
C ASN A 67 4.55 -16.43 20.53
N MET A 68 4.93 -15.39 19.77
CA MET A 68 4.05 -14.77 18.78
C MET A 68 3.63 -15.78 17.70
N ARG A 69 4.60 -16.50 17.13
CA ARG A 69 4.36 -17.51 16.09
C ARG A 69 3.45 -18.62 16.59
N THR A 70 3.70 -19.16 17.79
CA THR A 70 2.85 -20.18 18.41
C THR A 70 1.42 -19.68 18.58
N ARG A 71 1.21 -18.44 19.06
CA ARG A 71 -0.15 -17.88 19.17
C ARG A 71 -0.83 -17.71 17.81
N VAL A 72 -0.12 -17.25 16.79
CA VAL A 72 -0.67 -17.15 15.42
C VAL A 72 -1.08 -18.52 14.89
N PHE A 73 -0.29 -19.56 15.15
CA PHE A 73 -0.62 -20.93 14.75
C PHE A 73 -1.82 -21.49 15.52
N LEU A 74 -1.91 -21.24 16.83
CA LEU A 74 -3.08 -21.61 17.64
C LEU A 74 -4.35 -20.88 17.16
N MET A 75 -4.28 -19.57 16.91
CA MET A 75 -5.44 -18.77 16.46
C MET A 75 -5.96 -19.20 15.08
N ASN A 76 -5.07 -19.70 14.21
CA ASN A 76 -5.44 -20.22 12.89
C ASN A 76 -5.74 -21.73 12.90
N GLY A 77 -5.73 -22.40 14.08
CA GLY A 77 -5.98 -23.83 14.19
C GLY A 77 -4.92 -24.73 13.54
N LEU A 78 -3.72 -24.20 13.29
CA LEU A 78 -2.62 -24.94 12.67
C LEU A 78 -1.90 -25.87 13.65
N ILE A 79 -2.02 -25.59 14.95
CA ILE A 79 -1.54 -26.43 16.05
C ILE A 79 -2.61 -26.43 17.15
N GLN A 80 -2.63 -27.49 17.96
CA GLN A 80 -3.50 -27.61 19.14
C GLN A 80 -2.63 -27.74 20.40
N TYR A 81 -3.19 -27.39 21.56
CA TYR A 81 -2.60 -27.81 22.83
C TYR A 81 -2.76 -29.32 22.93
N ALA A 82 -1.63 -30.02 23.11
CA ALA A 82 -1.61 -31.42 23.52
C ALA A 82 -2.08 -31.54 24.98
#